data_AF-A0A7S2BJ23-F1
#
_entry.id   AF-A0A7S2BJ23-F1
#
_cell.length_a   1.000
_cell.length_b   1.000
_cell.length_c   1.000
_cell.angle_alpha   90.00
_cell.angle_beta   90.00
_cell.angle_gamma   90.00
#
_symmetry.space_group_name_H-M   'P 1'
#
loop_
_entity.id
_entity.type
_entity.pdbx_description
1 polymer ?
#
loop_
_entity_poly.entity_id
_entity_poly.type
_entity_poly.pdbx_seq_one_letter_code
_entity_poly.pdbx_strand_id
1 'polypeptide(L)'
;DEAATGVERRGVGGLIELHLCWNHVGDAGAVALAKSLRKNRRLTRLCLWDNSIGDAGGHAFAVALEEDPSIVLADLNIDENEVTEEVMSRIARQESLRQAALGDEGR
;
A
#
# COMPACT_ATOMS: atom_id res chain seq x y z
N ASP A 1 -39.54 3.05 -22.87
CA ASP A 1 -38.54 4.02 -23.34
C ASP A 1 -38.13 4.93 -22.21
N GLU A 2 -36.87 5.12 -21.83
CA GLU A 2 -35.59 4.87 -22.50
C GLU A 2 -34.63 4.17 -21.53
N ALA A 3 -34.05 3.07 -22.00
CA ALA A 3 -32.74 2.61 -21.54
C ALA A 3 -31.68 3.51 -22.18
N ALA A 4 -30.88 4.21 -21.39
CA ALA A 4 -29.68 4.88 -21.88
C ALA A 4 -28.57 4.85 -20.83
N THR A 5 -27.71 3.84 -20.99
CA THR A 5 -26.25 3.86 -20.75
C THR A 5 -25.82 4.11 -19.29
N GLY A 6 -25.45 3.09 -18.51
CA GLY A 6 -24.60 1.98 -18.92
C GLY A 6 -23.22 2.46 -19.39
N VAL A 7 -22.75 3.63 -18.96
CA VAL A 7 -21.33 3.97 -19.08
C VAL A 7 -20.61 3.30 -17.93
N GLU A 8 -20.29 2.02 -18.13
CA GLU A 8 -19.15 1.43 -17.42
C GLU A 8 -17.99 2.38 -17.66
N ARG A 9 -17.56 3.10 -16.62
CA ARG A 9 -16.25 3.76 -16.63
C ARG A 9 -15.25 2.63 -16.76
N ARG A 10 -14.93 2.24 -18.01
CA ARG A 10 -13.74 1.47 -18.32
C ARG A 10 -12.59 2.35 -17.89
N GLY A 11 -12.21 2.20 -16.62
CA GLY A 11 -11.14 2.94 -16.00
C GLY A 11 -9.89 2.69 -16.82
N VAL A 12 -9.49 3.73 -17.57
CA VAL A 12 -8.16 3.91 -18.13
C VAL A 12 -7.12 3.29 -17.19
N GLY A 13 -6.18 2.52 -17.75
CA GLY A 13 -5.24 1.69 -17.00
C GLY A 13 -4.73 2.39 -15.73
N GLY A 14 -5.10 1.84 -14.57
CA GLY A 14 -4.71 2.36 -13.27
C GLY A 14 -3.32 1.86 -12.91
N LEU A 15 -2.58 2.68 -12.17
CA LEU A 15 -1.23 2.35 -11.75
C LEU A 15 -1.23 1.09 -10.88
N ILE A 16 -0.47 0.08 -11.31
CA ILE A 16 -0.28 -1.19 -10.60
C ILE A 16 0.98 -1.13 -9.72
N GLU A 17 2.01 -0.42 -10.18
CA GLU A 17 3.32 -0.35 -9.54
C GLU A 17 3.78 1.10 -9.47
N LEU A 18 4.27 1.53 -8.31
CA LEU A 18 4.78 2.87 -8.08
C LEU A 18 6.20 2.77 -7.51
N HIS A 19 7.18 3.30 -8.24
CA HIS A 19 8.57 3.37 -7.81
C HIS A 19 8.95 4.81 -7.53
N LEU A 20 9.24 5.10 -6.27
CA LEU A 20 9.65 6.41 -5.75
C LEU A 20 10.97 6.31 -4.99
N CYS A 21 11.80 5.32 -5.30
CA CYS A 21 13.10 5.12 -4.65
C CYS A 21 13.99 6.40 -4.83
N TRP A 22 14.74 6.84 -3.82
CA TRP A 22 15.56 8.10 -3.82
C TRP A 22 14.82 9.43 -3.99
N ASN A 23 13.62 9.62 -3.43
CA ASN A 23 12.85 10.87 -3.62
C ASN A 23 12.65 11.70 -2.34
N HIS A 24 13.30 11.36 -1.23
CA HIS A 24 13.12 12.03 0.07
C HIS A 24 11.64 12.23 0.45
N VAL A 25 10.83 11.20 0.23
CA VAL A 25 9.39 11.22 0.55
C VAL A 25 9.15 11.61 2.01
N GLY A 26 10.01 11.13 2.92
CA GLY A 26 9.93 11.40 4.35
C GLY A 26 8.63 10.91 5.01
N ASP A 27 8.51 11.16 6.31
CA ASP A 27 7.33 10.73 7.09
C ASP A 27 6.03 11.33 6.57
N ALA A 28 6.02 12.62 6.24
CA ALA A 28 4.81 13.30 5.77
C ALA A 28 4.30 12.71 4.44
N GLY A 29 5.22 12.40 3.52
CA GLY A 29 4.88 11.75 2.25
C GLY A 29 4.41 10.31 2.46
N ALA A 30 5.09 9.54 3.31
CA ALA A 30 4.69 8.18 3.66
C ALA A 30 3.27 8.13 4.26
N VAL A 31 2.94 9.04 5.18
CA VAL A 31 1.60 9.18 5.76
C VAL A 31 0.55 9.49 4.69
N ALA A 32 0.87 10.37 3.73
CA ALA A 32 -0.03 10.70 2.64
C ALA A 32 -0.25 9.51 1.69
N LEU A 33 0.80 8.75 1.39
CA LEU A 33 0.73 7.53 0.59
C LEU A 33 -0.11 6.46 1.28
N ALA A 34 0.13 6.20 2.57
CA ALA A 34 -0.63 5.25 3.37
C ALA A 34 -2.15 5.56 3.38
N LYS A 35 -2.51 6.85 3.53
CA LYS A 35 -3.91 7.30 3.43
C LYS A 35 -4.49 7.11 2.02
N SER A 36 -3.68 7.32 0.99
CA SER A 36 -4.11 7.19 -0.41
C SER A 36 -4.33 5.73 -0.81
N LEU A 37 -3.56 4.79 -0.23
CA LEU A 37 -3.73 3.35 -0.44
C LEU A 37 -5.16 2.88 -0.09
N ARG A 38 -5.77 3.45 0.96
CA ARG A 38 -7.15 3.11 1.37
C ARG A 38 -8.22 3.42 0.31
N LYS A 39 -7.90 4.30 -0.65
CA LYS A 39 -8.77 4.65 -1.79
C LYS A 39 -8.34 4.00 -3.09
N ASN A 40 -7.14 3.44 -3.14
CA ASN A 40 -6.58 2.83 -4.33
C ASN A 40 -6.83 1.31 -4.31
N ARG A 41 -7.58 0.82 -5.30
CA ARG A 41 -7.95 -0.60 -5.45
C ARG A 41 -7.15 -1.32 -6.54
N ARG A 42 -6.03 -0.75 -6.98
CA ARG A 42 -5.24 -1.26 -8.11
C ARG A 42 -3.74 -1.34 -7.86
N LEU A 43 -3.19 -0.49 -6.98
CA LEU A 43 -1.76 -0.49 -6.70
C LEU A 43 -1.38 -1.74 -5.89
N THR A 44 -0.58 -2.61 -6.48
CA THR A 44 -0.09 -3.84 -5.87
C THR A 44 1.37 -3.77 -5.43
N ARG A 45 2.18 -2.87 -6.00
CA ARG A 45 3.58 -2.66 -5.59
C ARG A 45 3.92 -1.19 -5.34
N LEU A 46 4.67 -0.94 -4.26
CA LEU A 46 5.17 0.37 -3.89
C LEU A 46 6.65 0.27 -3.44
N CYS A 47 7.58 0.82 -4.24
CA CYS A 47 8.98 1.01 -3.83
C CYS A 47 9.18 2.43 -3.30
N LEU A 48 9.65 2.50 -2.06
CA LEU A 48 10.08 3.68 -1.34
C LEU A 48 11.48 3.49 -0.75
N TRP A 49 12.28 2.61 -1.36
CA TRP A 49 13.67 2.37 -0.98
C TRP A 49 14.47 3.70 -0.91
N ASP A 50 15.22 3.92 0.16
CA ASP A 50 16.02 5.14 0.38
C ASP A 50 15.23 6.45 0.20
N ASN A 51 14.34 6.75 1.15
CA ASN A 51 13.45 7.91 1.11
C ASN A 51 13.37 8.71 2.42
N SER A 52 14.30 8.48 3.36
CA SER A 52 14.32 9.15 4.67
C SER A 52 13.00 9.02 5.44
N ILE A 53 12.31 7.88 5.30
CA ILE A 53 11.07 7.58 6.05
C ILE A 53 11.46 7.11 7.44
N GLY A 54 10.93 7.71 8.49
CA GLY A 54 11.11 7.29 9.87
C GLY A 54 9.95 6.44 10.38
N ASP A 55 9.97 6.17 11.70
CA ASP A 55 8.94 5.37 12.36
C ASP A 55 7.53 5.93 12.18
N ALA A 56 7.34 7.24 12.09
CA ALA A 56 6.02 7.83 11.92
C ALA A 56 5.40 7.47 10.56
N GLY A 57 6.21 7.51 9.49
CA GLY A 57 5.81 7.05 8.17
C GLY A 57 5.59 5.53 8.10
N GLY A 58 6.49 4.75 8.70
CA GLY A 58 6.33 3.29 8.79
C GLY A 58 5.07 2.87 9.55
N HIS A 59 4.79 3.50 10.70
CA HIS A 59 3.57 3.26 11.48
C HIS A 59 2.31 3.56 10.66
N ALA A 60 2.31 4.59 9.82
CA ALA A 60 1.19 4.91 8.98
C ALA A 60 0.88 3.78 7.98
N PHE A 61 1.90 3.16 7.40
CA PHE A 61 1.72 1.97 6.56
C PHE A 61 1.20 0.78 7.37
N ALA A 62 1.80 0.48 8.53
CA ALA A 62 1.36 -0.62 9.39
C ALA A 62 -0.14 -0.50 9.75
N VAL A 63 -0.57 0.68 10.22
CA VAL A 63 -1.96 0.96 10.58
C VAL A 63 -2.88 0.90 9.36
N ALA A 64 -2.46 1.43 8.20
CA ALA A 64 -3.27 1.34 6.99
C ALA A 64 -3.51 -0.12 6.57
N LEU A 65 -2.48 -0.97 6.60
CA LEU A 65 -2.56 -2.39 6.26
C LEU A 65 -3.32 -3.21 7.30
N GLU A 66 -3.34 -2.77 8.56
CA GLU A 66 -4.09 -3.42 9.66
C GLU A 66 -5.59 -3.08 9.63
N GLU A 67 -5.93 -1.80 9.44
CA GLU A 67 -7.32 -1.33 9.53
C GLU A 67 -8.12 -1.51 8.24
N ASP A 68 -7.46 -1.52 7.07
CA ASP A 68 -8.15 -1.55 5.78
C ASP A 68 -7.83 -2.84 4.99
N PRO A 69 -8.67 -3.89 5.12
CA PRO A 69 -8.47 -5.14 4.39
C PRO A 69 -8.64 -4.97 2.86
N SER A 70 -9.28 -3.89 2.40
CA SER A 70 -9.55 -3.65 0.98
C SER A 70 -8.39 -3.00 0.21
N ILE A 71 -7.28 -2.70 0.88
CA ILE A 71 -6.01 -2.36 0.21
C ILE A 71 -5.55 -3.58 -0.61
N VAL A 72 -5.05 -3.39 -1.83
CA VAL A 72 -4.58 -4.53 -2.67
C VAL A 72 -3.06 -4.59 -2.80
N LEU A 73 -2.35 -3.79 -1.98
CA LEU A 73 -0.90 -3.76 -1.94
C LEU A 73 -0.37 -5.13 -1.48
N ALA A 74 0.43 -5.74 -2.34
CA ALA A 74 1.05 -7.05 -2.17
C ALA A 74 2.56 -6.96 -1.91
N ASP A 75 3.17 -5.82 -2.21
CA ASP A 75 4.61 -5.59 -2.02
C ASP A 75 4.84 -4.12 -1.62
N LEU A 76 5.44 -3.92 -0.45
CA LEU A 76 5.85 -2.62 0.08
C LEU A 76 7.33 -2.69 0.42
N ASN A 77 8.17 -2.09 -0.44
CA ASN A 77 9.59 -1.94 -0.15
C ASN A 77 9.85 -0.55 0.46
N ILE A 78 10.21 -0.52 1.74
CA ILE A 78 10.66 0.67 2.46
C ILE A 78 12.06 0.44 3.06
N ASP A 79 12.87 -0.44 2.47
CA ASP A 79 14.23 -0.70 2.94
C ASP A 79 15.13 0.53 2.75
N GLU A 80 16.28 0.55 3.44
CA GLU A 80 17.21 1.70 3.45
C GLU A 80 16.53 3.01 3.85
N ASN A 81 15.53 2.94 4.74
CA ASN A 81 14.92 4.08 5.40
C ASN A 81 15.29 4.12 6.90
N GLU A 82 14.83 5.12 7.61
CA GLU A 82 15.07 5.35 9.05
C GLU A 82 14.00 4.68 9.93
N VAL A 83 13.36 3.63 9.42
CA VAL A 83 12.30 2.87 10.11
C VAL A 83 12.95 1.81 11.00
N THR A 84 12.51 1.71 12.25
CA THR A 84 13.02 0.72 13.20
C THR A 84 12.56 -0.70 12.87
N GLU A 85 13.35 -1.68 13.29
CA GLU A 85 13.05 -3.11 13.16
C GLU A 85 11.70 -3.50 13.77
N GLU A 86 11.27 -2.82 14.84
CA GLU A 86 9.95 -3.06 15.45
C GLU A 86 8.82 -2.74 14.47
N VAL A 87 8.91 -1.61 13.79
CA VAL A 87 7.90 -1.17 12.81
C VAL A 87 7.95 -2.03 11.56
N MET A 88 9.16 -2.35 11.07
CA MET A 88 9.35 -3.27 9.94
C MET A 88 8.73 -4.65 10.22
N SER A 89 8.97 -5.20 11.42
CA SER A 89 8.40 -6.47 11.86
C SER A 89 6.87 -6.44 11.90
N ARG A 90 6.28 -5.32 12.32
CA ARG A 90 4.82 -5.15 12.33
C ARG A 90 4.23 -5.13 10.93
N ILE A 91 4.87 -4.42 9.99
CA ILE A 91 4.46 -4.38 8.58
C ILE A 91 4.55 -5.77 7.95
N ALA A 92 5.70 -6.44 8.11
CA ALA A 92 5.92 -7.78 7.55
C ALA A 92 4.95 -8.83 8.11
N ARG A 93 4.65 -8.77 9.42
CA ARG A 93 3.64 -9.62 10.05
C ARG A 93 2.26 -9.39 9.43
N GLN A 94 1.89 -8.13 9.22
CA GLN A 94 0.59 -7.80 8.66
C GLN A 94 0.47 -8.25 7.20
N GLU A 95 1.51 -8.09 6.41
CA GLU A 95 1.56 -8.61 5.04
C GLU A 95 1.40 -10.14 5.01
N SER A 96 2.13 -10.86 5.86
CA SER A 96 2.04 -12.32 5.99
C SER A 96 0.63 -12.78 6.36
N LEU A 97 -0.04 -12.11 7.31
CA LEU A 97 -1.42 -12.43 7.71
C LEU A 97 -2.41 -12.24 6.55
N ARG A 98 -2.20 -11.21 5.73
CA ARG A 98 -3.08 -10.91 4.59
C ARG A 98 -2.88 -11.91 3.45
N GLN A 99 -1.64 -12.32 3.19
CA GLN A 99 -1.35 -13.38 2.23
C GLN A 99 -1.93 -14.74 2.68
N ALA A 100 -1.85 -15.06 3.98
CA ALA A 100 -2.45 -16.27 4.53
C ALA A 100 -3.99 -16.27 4.40
N ALA A 101 -4.65 -15.14 4.66
CA ALA A 101 -6.11 -15.01 4.52
C ALA A 101 -6.59 -15.22 3.06
N LEU A 102 -5.80 -14.79 2.08
CA LEU A 102 -6.09 -15.01 0.66
C LEU A 102 -5.83 -16.46 0.20
N GLY A 103 -4.94 -17.18 0.89
CA GLY A 103 -4.59 -18.56 0.58
C GLY A 103 -5.60 -19.62 1.04
N ASP A 104 -6.46 -19.28 2.00
CA ASP A 104 -7.42 -20.22 2.60
C ASP A 104 -8.78 -20.24 1.88
N GLU A 105 -9.07 -19.29 0.99
CA GLU A 105 -10.29 -19.26 0.16
C GLU A 105 -10.28 -20.29 -1.01
N GLY A 106 -9.28 -21.18 -1.06
CA GLY A 106 -9.02 -22.08 -2.18
C GLY A 106 -8.96 -23.58 -1.86
N ARG A 107 -9.55 -24.05 -0.75
CA ARG A 107 -9.63 -25.49 -0.42
C ARG A 107 -11.05 -25.99 -0.21
#